data_AF-A0A1A8TGP4-F1
#
_entry.id   AF-A0A1A8TGP4-F1
#
_cell.length_a   1.000
_cell.length_b   1.000
_cell.length_c   1.000
_cell.angle_alpha   90.00
_cell.angle_beta   90.00
_cell.angle_gamma   90.00
#
_symmetry.space_group_name_H-M   'P 1'
#
loop_
_entity.id
_entity.type
_entity.pdbx_description
1 polymer ?
#
loop_
_entity_poly.entity_id
_entity_poly.type
_entity_poly.pdbx_seq_one_letter_code
_entity_poly.pdbx_strand_id
1 'polypeptide(L)' 'MEELIRNSEFFKEISDSRLDVEIWDDEYIEDGWAYWNVVSRNSGVVKKLAYLRIKESTIQKRSYDEQGDDLWSVVQ' A
#
# COMPACT_ATOMS: atom_id res chain seq x y z
N MET A 1 3.73 -7.44 9.71
CA MET A 1 3.25 -6.16 9.14
C MET A 1 2.59 -6.38 7.79
N GLU A 2 3.22 -7.11 6.87
CA GLU A 2 2.58 -7.55 5.61
C GLU A 2 1.20 -8.22 5.80
N GLU A 3 1.05 -9.11 6.79
CA GLU A 3 -0.23 -9.76 7.10
C GLU A 3 -1.36 -8.77 7.45
N LEU A 4 -1.03 -7.61 8.03
CA LEU A 4 -2.03 -6.57 8.30
C LEU A 4 -2.55 -5.99 6.99
N ILE A 5 -1.66 -5.73 6.01
CA ILE A 5 -2.07 -5.28 4.67
C ILE A 5 -2.95 -6.34 4.03
N ARG A 6 -2.52 -7.62 4.02
CA ARG A 6 -3.28 -8.70 3.39
C ARG A 6 -4.69 -8.86 3.96
N ASN A 7 -4.86 -8.58 5.25
CA ASN A 7 -6.15 -8.69 5.93
C ASN A 7 -7.04 -7.44 5.85
N SER A 8 -6.50 -6.30 5.42
CA SER A 8 -7.27 -5.05 5.23
C SER A 8 -8.37 -5.21 4.17
N GLU A 9 -9.47 -4.48 4.33
CA GLU A 9 -10.55 -4.42 3.34
C GLU A 9 -10.02 -3.83 2.03
N PHE A 10 -9.18 -2.79 2.12
CA PHE A 10 -8.49 -2.17 1.01
C PHE A 10 -7.74 -3.17 0.11
N PHE A 11 -6.94 -4.06 0.71
CA PHE A 11 -6.19 -5.04 -0.08
C PHE A 11 -7.11 -6.09 -0.71
N LYS A 12 -8.17 -6.51 -0.01
CA LYS A 12 -9.17 -7.46 -0.53
C LYS A 12 -9.89 -6.88 -1.74
N GLU A 13 -10.36 -5.64 -1.67
CA GLU A 13 -11.02 -4.95 -2.79
C GLU A 13 -10.11 -4.83 -4.03
N ILE A 14 -8.83 -4.52 -3.82
CA ILE A 14 -7.86 -4.46 -4.92
C ILE A 14 -7.63 -5.86 -5.51
N SER A 15 -7.52 -6.88 -4.68
CA SER A 15 -7.27 -8.26 -5.09
C SER A 15 -8.47 -8.89 -5.81
N ASP A 16 -9.69 -8.52 -5.43
CA ASP A 16 -10.91 -8.98 -6.11
C ASP A 16 -11.04 -8.40 -7.53
N SER A 17 -10.48 -7.20 -7.75
CA SER A 17 -10.57 -6.49 -9.03
C SER A 17 -9.38 -6.69 -9.95
N ARG A 18 -8.28 -7.29 -9.48
CA ARG A 18 -7.02 -7.46 -10.23
C ARG A 18 -6.37 -8.80 -9.93
N LEU A 19 -5.95 -9.50 -10.98
CA LEU A 19 -5.11 -10.68 -10.84
C LEU A 19 -3.68 -10.28 -10.45
N ASP A 20 -3.01 -11.16 -9.71
CA ASP A 20 -1.57 -11.10 -9.39
C ASP A 20 -1.13 -9.82 -8.65
N VAL A 21 -1.84 -9.51 -7.55
CA VAL A 21 -1.48 -8.43 -6.63
C VAL A 21 -0.44 -8.91 -5.62
N GLU A 22 0.68 -8.20 -5.53
CA GLU A 22 1.80 -8.47 -4.64
C GLU A 22 1.99 -7.29 -3.65
N ILE A 23 2.60 -7.58 -2.50
CA ILE A 23 3.01 -6.59 -1.49
C ILE A 23 4.53 -6.64 -1.41
N TRP A 24 5.19 -5.51 -1.62
CA TRP A 24 6.64 -5.38 -1.54
C TRP A 24 7.01 -4.44 -0.40
N ASP A 25 7.88 -4.89 0.49
CA ASP A 25 8.51 -4.05 1.51
C ASP A 25 9.40 -3.01 0.82
N ASP A 26 9.29 -1.74 1.22
CA ASP A 26 10.15 -0.66 0.70
C ASP A 26 11.46 -0.55 1.49
N GLU A 27 11.65 -1.39 2.53
CA GLU A 27 12.79 -1.42 3.46
C GLU A 27 13.06 -0.08 4.17
N TYR A 28 12.12 0.86 4.06
CA TYR A 28 12.20 2.21 4.59
C TYR A 28 11.37 2.37 5.85
N ILE A 29 11.95 3.01 6.87
CA ILE A 29 11.31 3.28 8.15
C ILE A 29 11.57 4.74 8.56
N GLU A 30 10.52 5.46 8.93
CA GLU A 30 10.58 6.85 9.38
C GLU A 30 9.56 7.09 10.50
N ASP A 31 9.97 7.68 11.62
CA ASP A 31 9.10 7.98 12.77
C ASP A 31 8.23 6.79 13.25
N GLY A 32 8.77 5.57 13.10
CA GLY A 32 8.09 4.32 13.44
C GLY A 32 7.08 3.82 12.42
N TRP A 33 6.98 4.46 11.25
CA TRP A 33 6.22 3.99 10.10
C TRP A 33 7.09 3.11 9.21
N ALA A 34 6.63 1.91 8.88
CA ALA A 34 7.23 1.05 7.86
C ALA A 34 6.48 1.23 6.54
N TYR A 35 7.19 1.35 5.42
CA TYR A 35 6.62 1.70 4.12
C TYR A 35 6.56 0.49 3.17
N TRP A 36 5.47 0.42 2.40
CA TRP A 36 5.13 -0.75 1.57
C TRP A 36 4.55 -0.33 0.23
N ASN A 37 4.87 -1.09 -0.82
CA ASN A 37 4.28 -0.95 -2.14
C ASN A 37 3.26 -2.07 -2.37
N VAL A 38 2.06 -1.71 -2.82
CA VAL A 38 1.09 -2.67 -3.39
C VAL A 38 1.21 -2.59 -4.90
N VAL A 39 1.46 -3.71 -5.56
CA VAL A 39 1.72 -3.77 -6.99
C VAL A 39 0.85 -4.83 -7.67
N SER A 40 0.51 -4.64 -8.94
CA SER A 40 0.04 -5.74 -9.80
C SER A 40 1.13 -6.12 -10.79
N ARG A 41 1.32 -7.42 -10.99
CA ARG A 41 2.18 -7.94 -12.05
C ARG A 41 1.34 -8.58 -13.15
N ASN A 42 1.44 -8.10 -14.38
CA ASN A 42 0.80 -8.75 -15.53
C ASN A 42 1.77 -8.80 -16.70
N SER A 43 2.02 -10.00 -17.22
CA SER A 43 2.83 -10.23 -18.43
C SER A 43 4.21 -9.54 -18.37
N GLY A 44 4.87 -9.59 -17.22
CA GLY A 44 6.19 -8.98 -16.99
C GLY A 44 6.18 -7.48 -16.68
N VAL A 45 5.03 -6.81 -16.77
CA VAL A 45 4.89 -5.40 -16.37
C VAL A 45 4.42 -5.31 -14.93
N VAL A 46 5.15 -4.56 -14.11
CA VAL A 46 4.78 -4.24 -12.72
C VAL A 46 4.20 -2.84 -12.67
N LYS A 47 3.03 -2.69 -12.06
CA LYS A 47 2.38 -1.39 -11.82
C LYS A 47 2.17 -1.19 -10.34
N LYS A 48 2.60 -0.03 -9.81
CA LYS A 48 2.28 0.39 -8.45
C LYS A 48 0.81 0.77 -8.38
N LEU A 49 0.06 0.09 -7.51
CA LEU A 49 -1.36 0.33 -7.25
C LEU A 49 -1.56 1.26 -6.06
N ALA A 50 -0.71 1.12 -5.04
CA ALA A 50 -0.72 1.98 -3.87
C ALA A 50 0.64 2.00 -3.18
N TYR A 51 0.83 3.06 -2.41
CA TYR A 51 1.94 3.21 -1.49
C TYR A 51 1.37 3.37 -0.09
N LEU A 52 1.78 2.51 0.82
CA LEU A 52 1.24 2.40 2.17
C LEU A 52 2.33 2.67 3.19
N ARG A 53 1.91 3.11 4.37
CA ARG A 53 2.73 3.08 5.57
C ARG A 53 1.96 2.46 6.73
N ILE A 54 2.66 1.72 7.57
CA ILE A 54 2.08 1.00 8.71
C ILE A 54 2.80 1.39 9.99
N LYS A 55 2.03 1.69 11.03
CA LYS A 55 2.52 1.87 12.39
C LYS A 55 1.52 1.22 13.34
N GLU A 56 2.02 0.31 14.18
CA GLU A 56 1.20 -0.55 15.04
C GLU A 56 0.15 -1.32 14.21
N SER A 57 -1.14 -1.07 14.42
CA SER A 57 -2.25 -1.66 13.67
C SER A 57 -2.88 -0.69 12.65
N THR A 58 -2.29 0.48 12.44
CA THR A 58 -2.83 1.51 11.53
C THR A 58 -2.14 1.41 10.18
N ILE A 59 -2.93 1.32 9.11
CA ILE A 59 -2.46 1.38 7.72
C ILE A 59 -2.91 2.71 7.14
N GLN A 60 -1.99 3.44 6.53
CA GLN A 60 -2.30 4.66 5.78
C GLN A 60 -1.86 4.51 4.34
N LYS A 61 -2.69 5.03 3.42
CA LYS A 61 -2.39 5.11 2.00
C LYS A 61 -1.96 6.52 1.64
N ARG A 62 -0.95 6.62 0.78
CA ARG A 62 -0.53 7.89 0.21
C ARG A 62 -1.46 8.34 -0.92
N SER A 63 -1.80 9.60 -0.90
CA SER A 63 -2.37 10.37 -2.01
C SER A 63 -1.64 11.71 -2.11
N TYR A 64 -2.06 12.55 -3.05
CA TYR A 64 -1.49 13.87 -3.25
C TYR A 64 -2.61 14.91 -3.24
N ASP A 65 -2.33 16.09 -2.70
CA ASP A 65 -3.21 17.25 -2.88
C ASP A 65 -3.03 17.87 -4.28
N GLU A 66 -3.72 19.00 -4.54
CA GLU A 66 -3.62 19.70 -5.82
C GLU A 66 -2.24 20.31 -6.11
N GLN A 67 -1.40 20.48 -5.09
CA GLN A 67 -0.05 21.01 -5.18
C GLN A 67 1.01 19.90 -5.34
N GLY A 68 0.61 18.64 -5.17
CA GLY A 68 1.49 17.48 -5.22
C GLY A 68 2.10 17.13 -3.86
N ASP A 69 1.59 17.69 -2.76
CA ASP A 69 2.04 17.38 -1.41
C ASP A 69 1.46 16.05 -0.93
N ASP A 70 2.28 15.30 -0.20
CA ASP A 70 1.91 13.99 0.34
C ASP A 70 0.78 14.11 1.36
N LEU A 71 -0.34 13.44 1.07
CA LEU A 71 -1.45 13.24 1.99
C LEU A 71 -1.52 11.76 2.41
N TRP A 72 -1.84 11.53 3.68
CA TRP A 72 -1.95 10.18 4.25
C TRP A 72 -3.33 9.98 4.86
N SER A 73 -4.09 9.03 4.32
CA SER A 73 -5.42 8.66 4.81
C SER A 73 -5.43 7.24 5.35
N VAL A 74 -6.15 7.03 6.45
CA VAL A 74 -6.32 5.69 7.03
C VAL A 74 -7.13 4.82 6.08
N VAL A 75 -6.68 3.59 5.86
CA VAL A 75 -7.41 2.56 5.12
C VAL A 75 -7.72 1.39 6.05
N GLN A 76 -8.95 0.86 5.93
CA GLN A 76 -9.42 -0.30 6.68
C GLN A 76 -9.20 -1.59 5.89
#